data_AF-A0A5P9D705-F1
#
_entry.id   AF-A0A5P9D705-F1
#
_cell.length_a   1.000
_cell.length_b   1.000
_cell.length_c   1.000
_cell.angle_alpha   90.00
_cell.angle_beta   90.00
_cell.angle_gamma   90.00
#
_symmetry.space_group_name_H-M   'P 1'
#
loop_
_entity.id
_entity.type
_entity.pdbx_description
1 polymer ?
#
loop_
_entity_poly.entity_id
_entity_poly.type
_entity_poly.pdbx_seq_one_letter_code
_entity_poly.pdbx_strand_id
1 'polypeptide(L)'
;MEDEYRQWGVNEDGEFNEPTLAYKQDPTMETYLTLRRAHPDAEIEISASNGLDTLFRIEPELQKHGFDPSDIAGILDADPEAISKVALQCMEKLVAAKQLAAKGETHLVGRGKAVPPALVDWIIIVALDGMSWTQQLEIPRDLIVLIQNRLGGIHGRYYRNSELNERKKTALIIAGQMLARGEKPGIRRLARLLGLEASSVSRWFAEGEFDRESQRYASWFDENGNLSPPLHRK
;
A
#
# COMPACT_ATOMS: atom_id res chain seq x y z
N MET A 1 -27.52 25.12 -12.93
CA MET A 1 -28.01 24.37 -11.77
C MET A 1 -27.09 24.78 -10.65
N GLU A 2 -27.63 25.43 -9.62
CA GLU A 2 -26.87 25.78 -8.42
C GLU A 2 -26.39 24.46 -7.80
N ASP A 3 -25.09 24.20 -7.89
CA ASP A 3 -24.46 23.17 -7.08
C ASP A 3 -24.49 23.71 -5.64
N GLU A 4 -25.55 23.37 -4.90
CA GLU A 4 -25.55 23.54 -3.45
C GLU A 4 -24.36 22.74 -2.89
N TYR A 5 -23.34 23.45 -2.40
CA TYR A 5 -22.23 22.86 -1.67
C TYR A 5 -22.76 22.14 -0.41
N ARG A 6 -23.04 20.85 -0.52
CA ARG A 6 -23.61 20.04 0.56
C ARG A 6 -22.57 19.69 1.63
N GLN A 7 -22.43 20.50 2.67
CA GLN A 7 -21.45 20.20 3.72
C GLN A 7 -21.77 18.87 4.43
N TRP A 8 -20.78 17.97 4.57
CA TRP A 8 -20.98 16.68 5.24
C TRP A 8 -20.92 16.84 6.75
N GLY A 9 -21.68 15.99 7.43
CA GLY A 9 -21.61 15.92 8.88
C GLY A 9 -22.08 17.20 9.56
N VAL A 10 -22.99 17.95 8.93
CA VAL A 10 -23.66 19.11 9.52
C VAL A 10 -25.12 18.80 9.87
N ASN A 11 -25.67 19.55 10.83
CA ASN A 11 -27.09 19.56 11.15
C ASN A 11 -27.85 20.50 10.20
N GLU A 12 -29.17 20.61 10.37
CA GLU A 12 -30.04 21.48 9.56
C GLU A 12 -29.64 22.98 9.66
N ASP A 13 -28.95 23.36 10.73
CA ASP A 13 -28.46 24.73 10.97
C ASP A 13 -27.09 25.01 10.31
N GLY A 14 -26.49 24.00 9.66
CA GLY A 14 -25.18 24.12 9.01
C GLY A 14 -23.98 23.98 9.96
N GLU A 15 -24.20 23.66 11.23
CA GLU A 15 -23.15 23.37 12.20
C GLU A 15 -22.76 21.90 12.16
N PHE A 16 -21.50 21.58 12.49
CA PHE A 16 -21.08 20.17 12.57
C PHE A 16 -21.93 19.41 13.59
N ASN A 17 -22.40 18.23 13.18
CA ASN A 17 -23.13 17.31 14.03
C ASN A 17 -22.24 16.72 15.12
N GLU A 18 -22.86 16.15 16.15
CA GLU A 18 -22.16 15.62 17.32
C GLU A 18 -21.10 14.55 16.96
N PRO A 19 -21.35 13.57 16.08
CA PRO A 19 -20.31 12.62 15.66
C PRO A 19 -19.10 13.29 14.99
N THR A 20 -19.33 14.29 14.15
CA THR A 20 -18.26 15.04 13.49
C THR A 20 -17.42 15.82 14.51
N LEU A 21 -18.07 16.53 15.44
CA LEU A 21 -17.37 17.26 16.50
C LEU A 21 -16.54 16.32 17.37
N ALA A 22 -17.09 15.17 17.75
CA ALA A 22 -16.39 14.16 18.53
C ALA A 22 -15.15 13.62 17.79
N TYR A 23 -15.27 13.32 16.49
CA TYR A 23 -14.14 12.87 15.69
C TYR A 23 -13.06 13.95 15.53
N LYS A 24 -13.45 15.20 15.25
CA LYS A 24 -12.50 16.31 15.10
C LYS A 24 -11.74 16.62 16.41
N GLN A 25 -12.32 16.32 17.57
CA GLN A 25 -11.64 16.46 18.87
C GLN A 25 -10.59 15.36 19.14
N ASP A 26 -10.84 14.13 18.68
CA ASP A 26 -9.91 12.99 18.80
C ASP A 26 -9.93 12.12 17.53
N PRO A 27 -9.18 12.51 16.47
CA PRO A 27 -9.26 11.87 15.15
C PRO A 27 -8.47 10.56 15.10
N THR A 28 -8.88 9.59 15.93
CA THR A 28 -8.28 8.25 16.02
C THR A 28 -9.16 7.20 15.32
N MET A 29 -8.56 6.07 14.96
CA MET A 29 -9.31 4.94 14.39
C MET A 29 -10.32 4.39 15.40
N GLU A 30 -9.94 4.33 16.68
CA GLU A 30 -10.79 3.88 17.78
C GLU A 30 -12.02 4.77 17.94
N THR A 31 -11.84 6.09 17.88
CA THR A 31 -12.95 7.06 17.91
C THR A 31 -13.84 6.91 16.68
N TYR A 32 -13.26 6.84 15.47
CA TYR A 32 -14.06 6.63 14.26
C TYR A 32 -14.88 5.33 14.30
N LEU A 33 -14.28 4.22 14.74
CA LEU A 33 -14.95 2.93 14.87
C LEU A 33 -16.12 2.99 15.86
N THR A 34 -15.91 3.67 16.99
CA THR A 34 -16.94 3.84 18.01
C THR A 34 -18.12 4.64 17.45
N LEU A 35 -17.84 5.79 16.83
CA LEU A 35 -18.85 6.68 16.27
C LEU A 35 -19.62 6.03 15.11
N ARG A 36 -18.92 5.42 14.15
CA ARG A 36 -19.55 4.77 12.99
C ARG A 36 -20.41 3.58 13.38
N ARG A 37 -20.07 2.84 14.44
CA ARG A 37 -20.89 1.73 14.94
C ARG A 37 -22.11 2.20 15.72
N ALA A 38 -21.98 3.27 16.50
CA ALA A 38 -23.09 3.86 17.24
C ALA A 38 -24.07 4.61 16.33
N HIS A 39 -23.56 5.22 15.26
CA HIS A 39 -24.33 6.00 14.29
C HIS A 39 -24.00 5.54 12.85
N PRO A 40 -24.50 4.37 12.39
CA PRO A 40 -24.17 3.81 11.09
C PRO A 40 -24.46 4.74 9.92
N ASP A 41 -25.57 5.46 9.99
CA ASP A 41 -26.08 6.34 8.93
C ASP A 41 -25.65 7.80 9.09
N ALA A 42 -24.95 8.14 10.19
CA ALA A 42 -24.48 9.51 10.36
C ALA A 42 -23.37 9.84 9.36
N GLU A 43 -23.49 11.04 8.79
CA GLU A 43 -22.39 11.66 8.07
C GLU A 43 -21.37 12.17 9.09
N ILE A 44 -20.10 11.86 8.86
CA ILE A 44 -19.00 12.23 9.73
C ILE A 44 -17.96 12.91 8.84
N GLU A 45 -17.77 14.21 9.01
CA GLU A 45 -16.71 14.93 8.32
C GLU A 45 -15.36 14.60 8.95
N ILE A 46 -14.44 14.06 8.14
CA ILE A 46 -13.18 13.46 8.60
C ILE A 46 -11.97 14.37 8.47
N SER A 47 -12.10 15.54 7.83
CA SER A 47 -11.00 16.51 7.74
C SER A 47 -10.56 16.96 9.14
N ALA A 48 -9.28 16.79 9.48
CA ALA A 48 -8.75 17.08 10.82
C ALA A 48 -7.37 17.79 10.80
N SER A 49 -6.88 18.14 9.61
CA SER A 49 -5.58 18.81 9.40
C SER A 49 -5.51 20.28 9.86
N ASN A 50 -6.58 20.83 10.45
CA ASN A 50 -6.70 22.23 10.91
C ASN A 50 -6.46 23.30 9.83
N GLY A 51 -6.55 22.94 8.55
CA GLY A 51 -6.55 23.90 7.43
C GLY A 51 -5.31 24.80 7.35
N LEU A 52 -5.54 26.08 7.01
CA LEU A 52 -4.49 27.09 6.78
C LEU A 52 -3.62 27.36 8.01
N ASP A 53 -4.15 27.20 9.22
CA ASP A 53 -3.38 27.41 10.45
C ASP A 53 -2.19 26.44 10.55
N THR A 54 -2.35 25.21 10.08
CA THR A 54 -1.25 24.23 10.02
C THR A 54 -0.28 24.61 8.92
N LEU A 55 -0.78 25.03 7.75
CA LEU A 55 0.07 25.47 6.63
C LEU A 55 1.06 26.56 7.05
N PHE A 56 0.57 27.62 7.72
CA PHE A 56 1.45 28.71 8.18
C PHE A 56 2.51 28.25 9.19
N ARG A 57 2.21 27.25 10.03
CA ARG A 57 3.18 26.72 11.00
C ARG A 57 4.30 25.93 10.33
N ILE A 58 3.99 25.22 9.24
CA ILE A 58 4.94 24.32 8.58
C ILE A 58 5.57 24.91 7.31
N GLU A 59 5.14 26.11 6.89
CA GLU A 59 5.65 26.82 5.71
C GLU A 59 7.19 26.83 5.61
N PRO A 60 7.96 27.13 6.69
CA PRO A 60 9.42 27.11 6.62
C PRO A 60 9.99 25.72 6.27
N GLU A 61 9.31 24.65 6.72
CA GLU A 61 9.71 23.26 6.41
C GLU A 61 9.38 22.89 4.96
N LEU A 62 8.21 23.30 4.47
CA LEU A 62 7.82 23.13 3.07
C LEU A 62 8.83 23.79 2.13
N GLN A 63 9.13 25.07 2.38
CA GLN A 63 10.09 25.84 1.58
C GLN A 63 11.49 25.25 1.64
N LYS A 64 11.95 24.80 2.82
CA LYS A 64 13.23 24.10 2.98
C LYS A 64 13.34 22.86 2.09
N HIS A 65 12.22 22.17 1.87
CA HIS A 65 12.17 20.99 1.00
C HIS A 65 11.73 21.32 -0.44
N GLY A 66 11.56 22.60 -0.77
CA GLY A 66 11.29 23.11 -2.11
C GLY A 66 9.83 22.98 -2.54
N PHE A 67 8.89 22.87 -1.61
CA PHE A 67 7.46 22.97 -1.89
C PHE A 67 7.00 24.42 -1.80
N ASP A 68 6.19 24.86 -2.77
CA ASP A 68 5.57 26.17 -2.74
C ASP A 68 4.34 26.14 -1.82
N PRO A 69 4.27 26.97 -0.77
CA PRO A 69 3.09 27.05 0.09
C PRO A 69 1.79 27.36 -0.67
N SER A 70 1.85 28.07 -1.82
CA SER A 70 0.65 28.32 -2.63
C SER A 70 0.08 27.05 -3.24
N ASP A 71 0.95 26.11 -3.63
CA ASP A 71 0.50 24.82 -4.13
C ASP A 71 -0.17 24.01 -3.01
N ILE A 72 0.36 24.08 -1.78
CA ILE A 72 -0.26 23.40 -0.62
C ILE A 72 -1.60 24.05 -0.25
N ALA A 73 -1.74 25.37 -0.39
CA ALA A 73 -3.03 26.05 -0.26
C ALA A 73 -4.03 25.55 -1.32
N GLY A 74 -3.60 25.38 -2.57
CA GLY A 74 -4.44 24.77 -3.61
C GLY A 74 -4.90 23.35 -3.27
N ILE A 75 -4.02 22.54 -2.65
CA ILE A 75 -4.40 21.21 -2.15
C ILE A 75 -5.50 21.29 -1.08
N LEU A 76 -5.42 22.27 -0.18
CA LEU A 76 -6.45 22.48 0.84
C LEU A 76 -7.82 22.77 0.18
N ASP A 77 -7.86 23.46 -0.95
CA ASP A 77 -9.08 23.72 -1.73
C ASP A 77 -9.43 22.60 -2.73
N ALA A 78 -8.77 21.44 -2.62
CA ALA A 78 -8.89 20.29 -3.49
C ALA A 78 -8.63 20.57 -4.98
N ASP A 79 -7.81 21.56 -5.31
CA ASP A 79 -7.42 21.83 -6.69
C ASP A 79 -6.68 20.61 -7.29
N PRO A 80 -7.25 19.94 -8.31
CA PRO A 80 -6.64 18.75 -8.90
C PRO A 80 -5.27 19.04 -9.56
N GLU A 81 -5.05 20.25 -10.06
CA GLU A 81 -3.77 20.65 -10.65
C GLU A 81 -2.70 20.77 -9.57
N ALA A 82 -3.02 21.45 -8.46
CA ALA A 82 -2.13 21.56 -7.31
C ALA A 82 -1.81 20.19 -6.70
N ILE A 83 -2.82 19.33 -6.51
CA ILE A 83 -2.65 17.96 -6.00
C ILE A 83 -1.73 17.16 -6.92
N SER A 84 -1.97 17.16 -8.24
CA SER A 84 -1.16 16.43 -9.20
C SER A 84 0.29 16.94 -9.21
N LYS A 85 0.48 18.26 -9.28
CA LYS A 85 1.80 18.91 -9.27
C LYS A 85 2.63 18.51 -8.05
N VAL A 86 2.06 18.64 -6.86
CA VAL A 86 2.77 18.32 -5.61
C VAL A 86 2.98 16.82 -5.45
N ALA A 87 2.05 15.98 -5.91
CA ALA A 87 2.21 14.53 -5.88
C ALA A 87 3.39 14.07 -6.77
N LEU A 88 3.49 14.60 -7.99
CA LEU A 88 4.62 14.38 -8.90
C LEU A 88 5.93 14.84 -8.24
N GLN A 89 5.93 16.04 -7.65
CA GLN A 89 7.09 16.59 -6.97
C GLN A 89 7.55 15.70 -5.79
N CYS A 90 6.62 15.16 -5.01
CA CYS A 90 6.91 14.20 -3.96
C CYS A 90 7.58 12.93 -4.53
N MET A 91 7.02 12.38 -5.61
CA MET A 91 7.57 11.17 -6.26
C MET A 91 8.98 11.40 -6.80
N GLU A 92 9.25 12.53 -7.46
CA GLU A 92 10.58 12.89 -7.94
C GLU A 92 11.61 12.93 -6.80
N LYS A 93 11.27 13.60 -5.69
CA LYS A 93 12.14 13.69 -4.51
C LYS A 93 12.38 12.32 -3.87
N LEU A 94 11.36 11.46 -3.80
CA LEU A 94 11.49 10.09 -3.29
C LEU A 94 12.36 9.22 -4.21
N VAL A 95 12.23 9.35 -5.53
CA VAL A 95 13.08 8.65 -6.51
C VAL A 95 14.53 9.11 -6.38
N ALA A 96 14.78 10.42 -6.30
CA ALA A 96 16.12 10.97 -6.10
C ALA A 96 16.75 10.45 -4.79
N ALA A 97 15.99 10.44 -3.69
CA ALA A 97 16.44 9.90 -2.41
C ALA A 97 16.83 8.42 -2.50
N LYS A 98 16.03 7.59 -3.20
CA LYS A 98 16.33 6.18 -3.44
C LYS A 98 17.62 6.01 -4.26
N GLN A 99 17.84 6.83 -5.28
CA GLN A 99 19.05 6.80 -6.10
C GLN A 99 20.30 7.17 -5.31
N LEU A 100 20.22 8.18 -4.43
CA LEU A 100 21.33 8.57 -3.55
C LEU A 100 21.65 7.45 -2.55
N ALA A 101 20.63 6.85 -1.93
CA ALA A 101 20.80 5.73 -1.01
C ALA A 101 21.44 4.51 -1.71
N ALA A 102 21.07 4.22 -2.96
CA ALA A 102 21.67 3.14 -3.75
C ALA A 102 23.17 3.37 -4.06
N LYS A 103 23.62 4.63 -4.06
CA LYS A 103 25.04 5.01 -4.17
C LYS A 103 25.80 4.95 -2.84
N GLY A 104 25.13 4.52 -1.76
CA GLY A 104 25.72 4.40 -0.42
C GLY A 104 25.65 5.67 0.43
N GLU A 105 24.94 6.71 0.00
CA GLU A 105 24.76 7.91 0.83
C GLU A 105 23.82 7.65 2.00
N THR A 106 24.23 8.07 3.21
CA THR A 106 23.48 7.92 4.46
C THR A 106 23.10 9.28 5.05
N HIS A 107 22.16 9.27 6.01
CA HIS A 107 21.65 10.47 6.69
C HIS A 107 21.11 11.56 5.74
N LEU A 108 20.49 11.15 4.63
CA LEU A 108 20.03 12.04 3.55
C LEU A 108 19.09 13.14 4.05
N VAL A 109 18.13 12.81 4.91
CA VAL A 109 17.18 13.79 5.47
C VAL A 109 17.90 14.78 6.40
N GLY A 110 18.73 14.29 7.33
CA GLY A 110 19.49 15.14 8.25
C GLY A 110 20.47 16.08 7.55
N ARG A 111 20.92 15.73 6.34
CA ARG A 111 21.77 16.55 5.47
C ARG A 111 20.99 17.41 4.47
N GLY A 112 19.65 17.41 4.53
CA GLY A 112 18.80 18.18 3.61
C GLY A 112 18.80 17.68 2.16
N LYS A 113 19.31 16.47 1.89
CA LYS A 113 19.39 15.87 0.55
C LYS A 113 18.16 15.07 0.13
N ALA A 114 17.23 14.83 1.06
CA ALA A 114 15.99 14.11 0.82
C ALA A 114 14.84 14.74 1.62
N VAL A 115 13.64 14.63 1.06
CA VAL A 115 12.40 14.98 1.77
C VAL A 115 12.16 13.96 2.90
N PRO A 116 11.75 14.40 4.11
CA PRO A 116 11.33 13.50 5.16
C PRO A 116 10.10 12.69 4.69
N PRO A 117 10.06 11.36 4.86
CA PRO A 117 8.88 10.57 4.54
C PRO A 117 7.62 11.06 5.26
N ALA A 118 7.76 11.53 6.50
CA ALA A 118 6.66 12.08 7.30
C ALA A 118 6.05 13.36 6.68
N LEU A 119 6.85 14.19 5.99
CA LEU A 119 6.34 15.37 5.30
C LEU A 119 5.50 14.96 4.08
N VAL A 120 5.93 13.91 3.35
CA VAL A 120 5.14 13.36 2.24
C VAL A 120 3.82 12.76 2.75
N ASP A 121 3.86 12.04 3.88
CA ASP A 121 2.66 11.47 4.50
C ASP A 121 1.69 12.58 4.94
N TRP A 122 2.20 13.67 5.50
CA TRP A 122 1.40 14.85 5.84
C TRP A 122 0.76 15.50 4.60
N ILE A 123 1.51 15.69 3.50
CA ILE A 123 0.95 16.23 2.24
C ILE A 123 -0.19 15.35 1.71
N ILE A 124 -0.05 14.02 1.79
CA ILE A 124 -1.10 13.09 1.38
C ILE A 124 -2.34 13.28 2.26
N ILE A 125 -2.17 13.38 3.58
CA ILE A 125 -3.29 13.63 4.52
C ILE A 125 -4.00 14.93 4.16
N VAL A 126 -3.25 16.01 3.91
CA VAL A 126 -3.82 17.31 3.55
C VAL A 126 -4.61 17.25 2.25
N ALA A 127 -4.14 16.50 1.26
CA ALA A 127 -4.89 16.30 0.02
C ALA A 127 -6.19 15.52 0.24
N LEU A 128 -6.13 14.44 1.03
CA LEU A 128 -7.33 13.65 1.36
C LEU A 128 -8.33 14.47 2.18
N ASP A 129 -7.85 15.27 3.13
CA ASP A 129 -8.67 16.18 3.93
C ASP A 129 -9.30 17.28 3.06
N GLY A 130 -8.50 17.92 2.19
CA GLY A 130 -8.94 18.90 1.20
C GLY A 130 -10.10 18.36 0.37
N MET A 131 -9.91 17.19 -0.23
CA MET A 131 -10.93 16.49 -1.01
C MET A 131 -12.17 16.09 -0.18
N SER A 132 -12.00 15.73 1.09
CA SER A 132 -13.12 15.41 1.99
C SER A 132 -14.00 16.63 2.23
N TRP A 133 -13.43 17.73 2.72
CA TRP A 133 -14.23 18.89 3.13
C TRP A 133 -14.83 19.66 1.95
N THR A 134 -14.14 19.67 0.80
CA THR A 134 -14.64 20.26 -0.46
C THR A 134 -15.55 19.32 -1.25
N GLN A 135 -15.66 18.05 -0.83
CA GLN A 135 -16.45 16.99 -1.48
C GLN A 135 -15.95 16.55 -2.85
N GLN A 136 -14.73 16.92 -3.20
CA GLN A 136 -14.09 16.50 -4.44
C GLN A 136 -13.34 15.18 -4.24
N LEU A 137 -14.09 14.10 -4.02
CA LEU A 137 -13.52 12.77 -3.73
C LEU A 137 -12.95 12.04 -4.98
N GLU A 138 -12.91 12.69 -6.14
CA GLU A 138 -12.21 12.16 -7.30
C GLU A 138 -10.69 12.30 -7.11
N ILE A 139 -10.07 11.25 -6.56
CA ILE A 139 -8.64 11.25 -6.26
C ILE A 139 -7.81 11.32 -7.56
N PRO A 140 -6.96 12.35 -7.75
CA PRO A 140 -6.09 12.45 -8.91
C PRO A 140 -5.16 11.23 -9.04
N ARG A 141 -4.91 10.78 -10.28
CA ARG A 141 -4.14 9.55 -10.55
C ARG A 141 -2.73 9.61 -9.98
N ASP A 142 -2.08 10.77 -10.03
CA ASP A 142 -0.73 10.96 -9.47
C ASP A 142 -0.71 10.79 -7.95
N LEU A 143 -1.75 11.26 -7.25
CA LEU A 143 -1.93 11.05 -5.81
C LEU A 143 -2.15 9.56 -5.50
N ILE A 144 -2.94 8.84 -6.32
CA ILE A 144 -3.10 7.38 -6.18
C ILE A 144 -1.74 6.67 -6.27
N VAL A 145 -0.92 6.99 -7.27
CA VAL A 145 0.41 6.37 -7.44
C VAL A 145 1.31 6.69 -6.25
N LEU A 146 1.30 7.94 -5.77
CA LEU A 146 2.06 8.35 -4.59
C LEU A 146 1.64 7.53 -3.35
N ILE A 147 0.32 7.45 -3.07
CA ILE A 147 -0.23 6.66 -1.95
C ILE A 147 0.19 5.19 -2.07
N GLN A 148 0.02 4.59 -3.25
CA GLN A 148 0.43 3.20 -3.49
C GLN A 148 1.92 3.00 -3.20
N ASN A 149 2.79 3.93 -3.62
CA ASN A 149 4.22 3.85 -3.34
C ASN A 149 4.51 3.93 -1.83
N ARG A 150 3.84 4.84 -1.12
CA ARG A 150 4.00 5.03 0.33
C ARG A 150 3.54 3.80 1.12
N LEU A 151 2.51 3.11 0.64
CA LEU A 151 2.00 1.85 1.22
C LEU A 151 2.81 0.60 0.83
N GLY A 152 3.96 0.75 0.18
CA GLY A 152 4.89 -0.35 -0.13
C GLY A 152 4.84 -0.85 -1.59
N GLY A 153 4.04 -0.20 -2.44
CA GLY A 153 3.91 -0.47 -3.87
C GLY A 153 3.08 -1.72 -4.19
N ILE A 154 2.69 -1.85 -5.46
CA ILE A 154 1.93 -3.00 -5.99
C ILE A 154 2.68 -4.31 -5.74
N HIS A 155 4.01 -4.31 -5.94
CA HIS A 155 4.88 -5.45 -5.65
C HIS A 155 5.43 -5.43 -4.22
N GLY A 156 4.60 -4.98 -3.28
CA GLY A 156 4.90 -4.95 -1.86
C GLY A 156 5.03 -6.35 -1.24
N ARG A 157 5.12 -6.40 0.09
CA ARG A 157 5.39 -7.65 0.83
C ARG A 157 4.39 -8.76 0.51
N TYR A 158 3.10 -8.44 0.50
CA TYR A 158 2.05 -9.44 0.22
C TYR A 158 2.15 -10.02 -1.18
N TYR A 159 2.40 -9.19 -2.20
CA TYR A 159 2.60 -9.66 -3.57
C TYR A 159 3.81 -10.59 -3.67
N ARG A 160 4.97 -10.18 -3.14
CA ARG A 160 6.19 -11.01 -3.15
C ARG A 160 6.00 -12.33 -2.40
N ASN A 161 5.26 -12.32 -1.30
CA ASN A 161 4.91 -13.55 -0.58
C ASN A 161 3.98 -14.44 -1.41
N SER A 162 3.03 -13.85 -2.16
CA SER A 162 2.18 -14.59 -3.09
C SER A 162 3.00 -15.24 -4.19
N GLU A 163 3.90 -14.50 -4.86
CA GLU A 163 4.80 -15.06 -5.87
C GLU A 163 5.69 -16.18 -5.31
N LEU A 164 6.21 -16.00 -4.09
CA LEU A 164 6.99 -17.03 -3.41
C LEU A 164 6.16 -18.30 -3.19
N ASN A 165 4.92 -18.15 -2.74
CA ASN A 165 4.00 -19.25 -2.53
C ASN A 165 3.67 -19.97 -3.85
N GLU A 166 3.50 -19.24 -4.95
CA GLU A 166 3.31 -19.84 -6.27
C GLU A 166 4.55 -20.62 -6.72
N ARG A 167 5.74 -20.03 -6.63
CA ARG A 167 7.00 -20.71 -6.98
C ARG A 167 7.22 -21.96 -6.14
N LYS A 168 6.91 -21.90 -4.84
CA LYS A 168 6.96 -23.04 -3.93
C LYS A 168 6.00 -24.14 -4.35
N LYS A 169 4.74 -23.80 -4.68
CA LYS A 169 3.75 -24.76 -5.19
C LYS A 169 4.21 -25.40 -6.48
N THR A 170 4.70 -24.62 -7.45
CA THR A 170 5.25 -25.14 -8.71
C THR A 170 6.40 -26.12 -8.47
N ALA A 171 7.33 -25.80 -7.58
CA ALA A 171 8.42 -26.69 -7.22
C ALA A 171 7.93 -28.03 -6.61
N LEU A 172 6.91 -27.98 -5.75
CA LEU A 172 6.30 -29.17 -5.15
C LEU A 172 5.52 -30.01 -6.16
N ILE A 173 4.83 -29.38 -7.11
CA ILE A 173 4.15 -30.06 -8.23
C ILE A 173 5.17 -30.83 -9.08
N ILE A 174 6.27 -30.18 -9.46
CA ILE A 174 7.35 -30.84 -10.22
C ILE A 174 7.96 -31.99 -9.40
N ALA A 175 8.21 -31.79 -8.10
CA ALA A 175 8.73 -32.83 -7.22
C ALA A 175 7.78 -34.03 -7.12
N GLY A 176 6.47 -33.78 -7.01
CA GLY A 176 5.44 -34.80 -6.99
C GLY A 176 5.37 -35.59 -8.30
N GLN A 177 5.45 -34.92 -9.45
CA GLN A 177 5.53 -35.58 -10.77
C GLN A 177 6.76 -36.49 -10.87
N MET A 178 7.92 -36.01 -10.39
CA MET A 178 9.15 -36.81 -10.37
C MET A 178 8.97 -38.06 -9.50
N LEU A 179 8.41 -37.91 -8.29
CA LEU A 179 8.13 -39.04 -7.40
C LEU A 179 7.19 -40.05 -8.03
N ALA A 180 6.12 -39.59 -8.70
CA ALA A 180 5.16 -40.47 -9.36
C ALA A 180 5.79 -41.30 -10.48
N ARG A 181 6.78 -40.74 -11.18
CA ARG A 181 7.62 -41.46 -12.17
C ARG A 181 8.70 -42.35 -11.57
N GLY A 182 8.72 -42.52 -10.25
CA GLY A 182 9.76 -43.27 -9.54
C GLY A 182 11.11 -42.56 -9.45
N GLU A 183 11.18 -41.27 -9.76
CA GLU A 183 12.40 -40.48 -9.66
C GLU A 183 12.54 -39.85 -8.26
N LYS A 184 13.76 -39.78 -7.72
CA LYS A 184 14.01 -39.10 -6.45
C LYS A 184 14.06 -37.57 -6.66
N PRO A 185 13.12 -36.78 -6.12
CA PRO A 185 13.20 -35.34 -6.16
C PRO A 185 14.30 -34.85 -5.21
N GLY A 186 14.84 -33.68 -5.49
CA GLY A 186 15.81 -33.06 -4.60
C GLY A 186 15.97 -31.58 -4.91
N ILE A 187 16.21 -30.79 -3.87
CA ILE A 187 16.32 -29.32 -3.95
C ILE A 187 17.30 -28.88 -5.04
N ARG A 188 18.48 -29.51 -5.14
CA ARG A 188 19.46 -29.18 -6.19
C ARG A 188 18.99 -29.48 -7.61
N ARG A 189 18.17 -30.52 -7.80
CA ARG A 189 17.63 -30.89 -9.11
C ARG A 189 16.51 -29.95 -9.51
N LEU A 190 15.61 -29.63 -8.59
CA LEU A 190 14.57 -28.61 -8.80
C LEU A 190 15.16 -27.25 -9.08
N ALA A 191 16.18 -26.83 -8.32
CA ALA A 191 16.86 -25.56 -8.54
C ALA A 191 17.41 -25.44 -9.97
N ARG A 192 18.05 -26.51 -10.49
CA ARG A 192 18.49 -26.55 -11.91
C ARG A 192 17.33 -26.46 -12.90
N LEU A 193 16.22 -27.18 -12.66
CA LEU A 193 15.03 -27.12 -13.53
C LEU A 193 14.39 -25.72 -13.54
N LEU A 194 14.43 -25.02 -12.41
CA LEU A 194 13.86 -23.68 -12.24
C LEU A 194 14.84 -22.56 -12.63
N GLY A 195 16.09 -22.88 -12.99
CA GLY A 195 17.12 -21.87 -13.27
C GLY A 195 17.52 -21.04 -12.05
N LEU A 196 17.44 -21.62 -10.84
CA LEU A 196 17.71 -20.95 -9.56
C LEU A 196 18.85 -21.61 -8.81
N GLU A 197 19.40 -20.89 -7.84
CA GLU A 197 20.36 -21.43 -6.88
C GLU A 197 19.67 -22.37 -5.87
N ALA A 198 20.36 -23.47 -5.53
CA ALA A 198 19.82 -24.48 -4.61
C ALA A 198 19.53 -23.90 -3.21
N SER A 199 20.36 -22.97 -2.74
CA SER A 199 20.14 -22.27 -1.46
C SER A 199 18.87 -21.43 -1.47
N SER A 200 18.50 -20.85 -2.61
CA SER A 200 17.29 -20.03 -2.75
C SER A 200 16.05 -20.91 -2.63
N VAL A 201 16.02 -22.05 -3.32
CA VAL A 201 14.92 -23.02 -3.25
C VAL A 201 14.83 -23.67 -1.87
N SER A 202 15.97 -24.00 -1.25
CA SER A 202 16.01 -24.60 0.09
C SER A 202 15.34 -23.72 1.14
N ARG A 203 15.45 -22.38 1.04
CA ARG A 203 14.86 -21.44 1.99
C ARG A 203 13.33 -21.36 1.91
N TRP A 204 12.71 -21.89 0.86
CA TRP A 204 11.25 -21.88 0.71
C TRP A 204 10.57 -22.90 1.61
N PHE A 205 11.30 -23.90 2.09
CA PHE A 205 10.77 -25.04 2.81
C PHE A 205 11.31 -25.06 4.24
N ALA A 206 10.42 -25.29 5.20
CA ALA A 206 10.82 -25.67 6.54
C ALA A 206 11.44 -27.09 6.54
N GLU A 207 12.11 -27.45 7.63
CA GLU A 207 12.69 -28.78 7.79
C GLU A 207 11.63 -29.87 7.62
N GLY A 208 11.92 -30.86 6.76
CA GLY A 208 11.01 -31.96 6.42
C GLY A 208 9.76 -31.58 5.60
N GLU A 209 9.49 -30.29 5.38
CA GLU A 209 8.31 -29.84 4.62
C GLU A 209 8.38 -30.29 3.16
N PHE A 210 9.55 -30.17 2.54
CA PHE A 210 9.75 -30.50 1.14
C PHE A 210 9.37 -31.95 0.83
N ASP A 211 9.88 -32.91 1.61
CA ASP A 211 9.63 -34.33 1.39
C ASP A 211 8.15 -34.68 1.64
N ARG A 212 7.58 -34.16 2.74
CA ARG A 212 6.18 -34.40 3.11
C ARG A 212 5.22 -33.88 2.03
N GLU A 213 5.38 -32.63 1.60
CA GLU A 213 4.47 -32.05 0.61
C GLU A 213 4.71 -32.64 -0.78
N SER A 214 5.95 -32.97 -1.16
CA SER A 214 6.23 -33.63 -2.46
C SER A 214 5.50 -34.98 -2.56
N GLN A 215 5.47 -35.76 -1.47
CA GLN A 215 4.73 -37.02 -1.42
C GLN A 215 3.22 -36.80 -1.55
N ARG A 216 2.69 -35.75 -0.92
CA ARG A 216 1.27 -35.37 -1.06
C ARG A 216 0.93 -35.00 -2.50
N TYR A 217 1.77 -34.24 -3.19
CA TYR A 217 1.56 -33.89 -4.59
C TYR A 217 1.75 -35.09 -5.53
N ALA A 218 2.61 -36.06 -5.19
CA ALA A 218 2.80 -37.27 -5.98
C ALA A 218 1.49 -38.06 -6.17
N SER A 219 0.58 -38.03 -5.19
CA SER A 219 -0.72 -38.70 -5.29
C SER A 219 -1.67 -38.06 -6.32
N TRP A 220 -1.32 -36.90 -6.89
CA TRP A 220 -2.09 -36.24 -7.94
C TRP A 220 -1.68 -36.70 -9.33
N PHE A 221 -0.62 -37.49 -9.47
CA PHE A 221 -0.07 -37.89 -10.75
C PHE A 221 -0.06 -39.42 -10.91
N ASP A 222 -0.19 -39.88 -12.15
CA ASP A 222 0.02 -41.28 -12.52
C ASP A 222 1.52 -41.62 -12.64
N GLU A 223 1.84 -42.89 -12.93
CA GLU A 223 3.22 -43.37 -13.10
C GLU A 223 3.99 -42.69 -14.25
N ASN A 224 3.28 -42.02 -15.17
CA ASN A 224 3.88 -41.24 -16.25
C ASN A 224 4.04 -39.76 -15.87
N GLY A 225 3.58 -39.35 -14.68
CA GLY A 225 3.60 -37.97 -14.19
C GLY A 225 2.51 -37.08 -14.78
N ASN A 226 1.46 -37.66 -15.38
CA ASN A 226 0.28 -36.93 -15.82
C ASN A 226 -0.70 -36.77 -14.66
N LEU A 227 -1.46 -35.66 -14.65
CA LEU A 227 -2.52 -35.46 -13.66
C LEU A 227 -3.51 -36.63 -13.69
N SER A 228 -3.63 -37.32 -12.56
CA SER A 228 -4.66 -38.33 -12.38
C SER A 228 -6.03 -37.64 -12.44
N PRO A 229 -7.01 -38.21 -13.16
CA PRO A 229 -8.35 -37.66 -13.16
C PRO A 229 -8.88 -37.57 -11.73
N PRO A 230 -9.62 -36.49 -11.37
CA PRO A 230 -10.26 -36.45 -10.06
C PRO A 230 -11.13 -37.69 -9.93
N LEU A 231 -10.90 -38.48 -8.89
CA LEU A 231 -11.74 -39.61 -8.55
C LEU A 231 -13.17 -39.07 -8.39
N HIS A 232 -14.03 -39.29 -9.38
CA HIS A 232 -15.46 -39.17 -9.19
C HIS A 232 -15.80 -40.16 -8.07
N ARG A 233 -16.10 -39.65 -6.87
CA ARG A 233 -16.70 -40.45 -5.81
C ARG A 233 -17.99 -41.03 -6.41
N LYS A 234 -18.01 -42.34 -6.64
CA LYS A 234 -19.24 -43.10 -6.83
C LYS A 234 -20.01 -43.16 -5.51
#